data_AF-A0A653ZI68-F1
#
_entry.id   AF-A0A653ZI68-F1
#
_cell.length_a   1.000
_cell.length_b   1.000
_cell.length_c   1.000
_cell.angle_alpha   90.00
_cell.angle_beta   90.00
_cell.angle_gamma   90.00
#
_symmetry.space_group_name_H-M   'P 1'
#
loop_
_entity.id
_entity.type
_entity.pdbx_description
1 polymer ?
#
loop_
_entity_poly.entity_id
_entity_poly.type
_entity_poly.pdbx_seq_one_letter_code
_entity_poly.pdbx_strand_id
1 'polypeptide(L)' 'MKNTKFNEKELETIKQFYNSRRRSVCCSNPKLTFLEDIVHIPTAGNETNDLEGFATVCENCGQTKVFNLNVMQNAKF' A
#
# COMPACT_ATOMS: atom_id res chain seq x y z
N MET A 1 3.86 13.73 17.18
CA MET A 1 2.75 13.44 16.26
C MET A 1 3.17 12.22 15.45
N LYS A 2 2.35 11.16 15.39
CA LYS A 2 2.65 10.03 14.51
C LYS A 2 2.62 10.55 13.06
N ASN A 3 3.65 10.25 12.28
CA ASN A 3 3.70 10.68 10.88
C ASN A 3 2.62 9.89 10.13
N THR A 4 1.59 10.57 9.61
CA THR A 4 0.44 9.91 8.98
C THR A 4 0.58 9.80 7.46
N LYS A 5 1.68 10.29 6.90
CA LYS A 5 1.96 10.33 5.47
C LYS A 5 3.34 9.77 5.15
N PHE A 6 3.43 9.08 4.02
CA PHE A 6 4.70 8.71 3.42
C PHE A 6 5.42 9.96 2.91
N ASN A 7 6.73 10.01 3.09
CA ASN A 7 7.56 10.97 2.36
C ASN A 7 7.76 10.53 0.90
N GLU A 8 8.27 11.42 0.06
CA GLU A 8 8.46 11.14 -1.38
C GLU A 8 9.31 9.90 -1.64
N LYS A 9 10.39 9.71 -0.86
CA LYS A 9 11.32 8.58 -1.02
C LYS A 9 10.68 7.24 -0.64
N GLU A 10 9.87 7.23 0.41
CA GLU A 10 9.07 6.07 0.82
C GLU A 10 8.04 5.72 -0.25
N LEU A 11 7.32 6.72 -0.77
CA LEU A 11 6.33 6.53 -1.82
C LEU A 11 6.97 5.98 -3.11
N GLU A 12 8.14 6.49 -3.50
CA GLU A 12 8.90 5.96 -4.63
C GLU A 12 9.32 4.51 -4.42
N THR A 13 9.81 4.17 -3.22
CA THR A 13 10.21 2.80 -2.85
C THR A 13 9.00 1.85 -2.94
N ILE A 14 7.84 2.29 -2.44
CA ILE A 14 6.57 1.54 -2.54
C ILE A 14 6.15 1.34 -4.00
N LYS A 15 6.23 2.39 -4.82
CA LYS A 15 5.92 2.30 -6.25
C LYS A 15 6.84 1.30 -6.95
N GLN A 16 8.14 1.36 -6.70
CA GLN A 16 9.13 0.45 -7.28
C GLN A 16 8.89 -1.01 -6.85
N PHE A 17 8.72 -1.26 -5.55
CA PHE A 17 8.40 -2.59 -5.03
C PHE A 17 7.10 -3.13 -5.62
N TYR A 18 6.05 -2.31 -5.64
CA TYR A 18 4.78 -2.74 -6.20
C TYR A 18 4.96 -3.07 -7.69
N ASN A 19 5.77 -2.31 -8.45
CA ASN A 19 6.02 -2.50 -9.90
C ASN A 19 6.91 -3.72 -10.21
N SER A 20 7.77 -4.15 -9.28
CA SER A 20 8.64 -5.31 -9.49
C SER A 20 7.89 -6.64 -9.41
N ARG A 21 6.73 -6.70 -8.74
CA ARG A 21 5.93 -7.92 -8.62
C ARG A 21 5.04 -8.13 -9.85
N ARG A 22 4.90 -9.38 -10.31
CA ARG A 22 3.84 -9.75 -11.27
C ARG A 22 2.47 -9.50 -10.62
N ARG A 23 1.66 -8.66 -11.26
CA ARG A 23 0.36 -8.23 -10.73
C ARG A 23 -0.79 -8.90 -11.46
N SER A 24 -1.84 -9.23 -10.73
CA SER A 24 -3.18 -9.33 -11.30
C SER A 24 -3.72 -7.92 -11.56
N VAL A 25 -4.02 -7.63 -12.82
CA VAL A 25 -4.71 -6.39 -13.20
C VAL A 25 -6.17 -6.47 -12.78
N CYS A 26 -6.72 -5.35 -12.30
CA CYS A 26 -8.10 -5.30 -11.84
C CYS A 26 -9.12 -5.10 -12.97
N CYS A 27 -8.67 -4.57 -14.11
CA CYS A 27 -9.47 -4.32 -15.31
C CYS A 27 -8.56 -4.27 -16.54
N SER A 28 -9.15 -4.17 -17.74
CA SER A 28 -8.43 -4.20 -19.02
C SER A 28 -7.46 -3.03 -19.23
N ASN A 29 -7.66 -1.90 -18.53
CA ASN A 29 -6.78 -0.74 -18.57
C ASN A 29 -6.64 -0.14 -17.15
N PRO A 30 -5.83 -0.72 -16.26
CA PRO A 30 -5.74 -0.28 -14.87
C PRO A 30 -4.89 0.99 -14.77
N LYS A 31 -5.47 2.08 -14.25
CA LYS A 31 -4.74 3.30 -13.91
C LYS A 31 -4.65 3.41 -12.39
N LEU A 32 -3.47 3.14 -11.83
CA LEU A 32 -3.29 3.04 -10.38
C LEU A 32 -2.67 4.30 -9.80
N THR A 33 -3.28 4.78 -8.72
CA THR A 33 -2.79 5.88 -7.88
C THR A 33 -2.51 5.35 -6.48
N PHE A 34 -1.41 5.80 -5.87
CA PHE A 34 -0.97 5.39 -4.53
C PHE A 34 -1.40 6.47 -3.55
N LEU A 35 -2.03 6.08 -2.44
CA LEU A 35 -2.35 7.03 -1.38
C LEU A 35 -1.06 7.45 -0.67
N GLU A 36 -0.95 8.74 -0.37
CA GLU A 36 0.14 9.30 0.41
C GLU A 36 -0.01 9.03 1.91
N ASP A 37 -1.24 8.78 2.36
CA ASP A 37 -1.54 8.50 3.77
C ASP A 37 -1.21 7.05 4.13
N ILE A 38 -0.65 6.86 5.33
CA ILE A 38 -0.44 5.57 5.94
C ILE A 38 -1.79 5.03 6.41
N VAL A 39 -2.22 3.91 5.85
CA VAL A 39 -3.48 3.27 6.23
C VAL A 39 -3.26 2.28 7.36
N HIS A 40 -4.19 2.26 8.31
CA HIS A 40 -4.14 1.36 9.45
C HIS A 40 -5.10 0.20 9.20
N ILE A 41 -4.56 -1.02 9.13
CA ILE A 41 -5.34 -2.24 8.89
C ILE A 41 -5.75 -2.80 10.27
N PRO A 42 -7.05 -2.86 10.57
CA PRO A 42 -7.50 -3.39 11.85
C PRO A 42 -7.21 -4.89 11.91
N THR A 43 -6.60 -5.34 13.01
CA THR A 43 -6.38 -6.76 13.27
C THR A 43 -7.51 -7.27 14.17
N ALA A 44 -8.03 -8.47 13.88
CA ALA A 44 -9.11 -9.07 14.66
C ALA A 44 -8.54 -9.54 16.01
N GLY A 45 -8.68 -8.70 17.03
CA GLY A 45 -8.20 -8.95 18.40
C GLY A 45 -7.84 -7.62 19.05
N ASN A 46 -8.46 -7.32 20.19
CA ASN A 46 -8.35 -6.06 20.93
C ASN A 46 -6.93 -5.72 21.41
N GLU A 47 -5.95 -5.43 20.56
CA GLU A 47 -4.68 -4.84 21.00
C GLU A 47 -4.09 -3.98 19.90
N THR A 48 -3.96 -2.67 20.19
CA THR A 48 -2.93 -1.64 19.85
C THR A 48 -1.90 -1.82 18.71
N ASN A 49 -1.96 -2.87 17.91
CA ASN A 49 -1.06 -3.27 16.84
C ASN A 49 -1.80 -3.16 15.49
N ASP A 50 -2.24 -1.94 15.18
CA ASP A 50 -2.67 -1.63 13.82
C ASP A 50 -1.50 -1.91 12.87
N LEU A 51 -1.74 -2.70 11.83
CA LEU A 51 -0.73 -2.92 10.81
C LEU A 51 -0.73 -1.71 9.88
N GLU A 52 0.42 -1.04 9.78
CA GLU A 52 0.60 0.03 8.82
C GLU A 52 0.66 -0.54 7.40
N GLY A 53 -0.04 0.12 6.50
CA GLY A 53 -0.16 -0.27 5.12
C GLY A 53 -0.08 0.92 4.17
N PHE A 54 0.12 0.60 2.90
CA PHE A 54 -0.14 1.53 1.81
C PHE A 54 -1.34 1.06 1.01
N ALA A 55 -2.07 2.00 0.42
CA ALA A 55 -3.22 1.70 -0.42
C ALA A 55 -2.96 2.15 -1.86
N THR A 56 -3.50 1.37 -2.79
CA THR A 56 -3.58 1.74 -4.21
C THR A 56 -5.04 1.76 -4.63
N VAL A 57 -5.39 2.74 -5.45
CA VAL A 57 -6.74 2.91 -6.01
C VAL A 57 -6.63 2.87 -7.52
N CYS A 58 -7.46 2.04 -8.16
CA CYS A 58 -7.63 2.12 -9.61
C CYS A 58 -8.63 3.21 -9.97
N GLU A 59 -8.19 4.24 -10.69
CA GLU A 59 -9.06 5.34 -11.12
C GLU A 59 -10.14 4.88 -12.10
N ASN A 60 -9.91 3.78 -12.83
CA ASN A 60 -10.84 3.32 -13.86
C ASN A 60 -11.96 2.41 -13.33
N CYS A 61 -11.69 1.57 -12.32
CA CYS A 61 -12.70 0.66 -11.76
C CYS A 61 -13.01 0.89 -10.28
N GLY A 62 -12.36 1.87 -9.64
CA GLY A 62 -12.53 2.19 -8.22
C GLY A 62 -12.00 1.14 -7.25
N GLN A 63 -11.37 0.05 -7.73
CA GLN A 63 -10.86 -0.97 -6.83
C GLN A 63 -9.71 -0.41 -5.97
N THR A 64 -9.91 -0.44 -4.66
CA THR A 64 -8.88 -0.16 -3.67
C THR A 64 -8.26 -1.45 -3.18
N LYS A 65 -6.92 -1.51 -3.18
CA LYS A 65 -6.14 -2.60 -2.57
C LYS A 65 -5.25 -2.04 -1.47
N VAL A 66 -5.24 -2.70 -0.33
CA VAL A 66 -4.43 -2.33 0.83
C VAL A 66 -3.37 -3.41 1.06
N PHE A 67 -2.14 -2.99 1.30
CA PHE A 67 -1.00 -3.87 1.46
C PHE A 67 -0.28 -3.55 2.76
N ASN A 68 0.08 -4.59 3.51
CA ASN A 68 0.84 -4.48 4.75
C ASN A 68 2.32 -4.12 4.46
N LEU A 69 2.81 -3.04 5.06
CA LEU A 69 4.20 -2.58 4.89
C LEU A 69 5.23 -3.57 5.45
N ASN A 70 4.89 -4.33 6.50
CA ASN A 70 5.80 -5.33 7.07
C ASN A 70 6.14 -6.44 6.06
N VAL A 71 5.24 -6.74 5.12
CA VAL A 71 5.50 -7.71 4.05
C VAL A 71 6.48 -7.14 3.02
N MET A 72 6.46 -5.83 2.80
CA MET A 72 7.47 -5.16 1.96
C MET A 72 8.84 -5.16 2.61
N GLN A 73 8.94 -4.77 3.89
CA GLN A 73 10.22 -4.68 4.60
C GLN A 73 10.92 -6.04 4.75
N ASN A 74 10.14 -7.12 4.91
CA ASN A 74 10.68 -8.48 5.00
C ASN A 74 11.00 -9.12 3.64
N ALA A 75 10.52 -8.54 2.54
CA ALA A 75 10.93 -8.94 1.19
C ALA A 75 12.31 -8.31 0.89
N LYS A 76 13.35 -8.93 1.44
CA LYS A 76 14.75 -8.56 1.16
C LYS A 76 14.98 -8.42 -0.35
N PHE A 77 15.50 -7.27 -0.77
CA PHE A 77 16.24 -7.12 -2.01
C PHE A 77 17.69 -7.58 -1.80
#